data_AF-A0A963UJK2-F1
#
_entry.id   AF-A0A963UJK2-F1
#
_cell.length_a   1.000
_cell.length_b   1.000
_cell.length_c   1.000
_cell.angle_alpha   90.00
_cell.angle_beta   90.00
_cell.angle_gamma   90.00
#
_symmetry.space_group_name_H-M   'P 1'
#
loop_
_entity.id
_entity.type
_entity.pdbx_description
1 polymer ?
#
loop_
_entity_poly.entity_id
_entity_poly.type
_entity_poly.pdbx_seq_one_letter_code
_entity_poly.pdbx_strand_id
1 'polypeptide(L)'
;LSAVLRRMIGEMEVHRKKEELILFPAIRRGGGPGIENPIAVMRADHDDHSAEVAEIRRLTAGLTLPQGACGTWTALYAGLDEFITDFEEHMRLENDVLFPQFEAGGVAHG
;
A
#
# COMPACT_ATOMS: atom_id res chain seq x y z
N LEU A 1 -4.19 17.91 2.83
CA LEU A 1 -3.80 16.77 3.69
C LEU A 1 -5.01 15.97 4.14
N SER A 2 -5.92 16.52 4.96
CA SER A 2 -7.11 15.79 5.47
C SER A 2 -7.95 15.11 4.38
N ALA A 3 -8.22 15.79 3.25
CA ALA A 3 -8.96 15.21 2.14
C ALA A 3 -8.26 13.99 1.51
N VAL A 4 -6.93 14.05 1.34
CA VAL A 4 -6.12 12.95 0.80
C VAL A 4 -6.12 11.77 1.77
N LEU A 5 -5.88 12.03 3.07
CA LEU A 5 -5.91 10.98 4.10
C LEU A 5 -7.26 10.25 4.16
N ARG A 6 -8.38 10.99 4.08
CA ARG A 6 -9.72 10.39 4.10
C ARG A 6 -9.98 9.50 2.88
N ARG A 7 -9.51 9.93 1.71
CA ARG A 7 -9.64 9.14 0.48
C ARG A 7 -8.80 7.87 0.57
N MET A 8 -7.52 8.02 0.91
CA MET A 8 -6.57 6.91 1.09
C MET A 8 -7.10 5.86 2.07
N ILE A 9 -7.62 6.26 3.24
CA ILE A 9 -8.23 5.32 4.20
C ILE A 9 -9.36 4.52 3.56
N GLY A 10 -10.24 5.17 2.79
CA GLY A 10 -11.35 4.50 2.13
C GLY A 10 -10.89 3.52 1.05
N GLU A 11 -9.91 3.91 0.25
CA GLU A 11 -9.33 3.08 -0.81
C GLU A 11 -8.58 1.88 -0.22
N MET A 12 -7.78 2.08 0.83
CA MET A 12 -7.08 1.01 1.55
C MET A 12 -8.03 -0.02 2.15
N GLU A 13 -9.16 0.42 2.74
CA GLU A 13 -10.18 -0.48 3.28
C GLU A 13 -10.78 -1.38 2.21
N VAL A 14 -10.98 -0.84 1.00
CA VAL A 14 -11.50 -1.62 -0.14
C VAL A 14 -10.42 -2.54 -0.69
N HIS A 15 -9.18 -2.04 -0.83
CA HIS A 15 -8.00 -2.79 -1.24
C HIS A 15 -7.78 -4.03 -0.37
N ARG A 16 -7.60 -3.84 0.94
CA ARG A 16 -7.39 -4.94 1.89
C ARG A 16 -8.50 -5.96 1.92
N LYS A 17 -9.76 -5.56 1.70
CA LYS A 17 -10.87 -6.51 1.58
C LYS A 17 -10.75 -7.38 0.33
N LYS A 18 -10.31 -6.82 -0.80
CA LYS A 18 -10.02 -7.61 -2.02
C LYS A 18 -8.92 -8.63 -1.73
N GLU A 19 -7.91 -8.25 -0.96
CA GLU A 19 -6.83 -9.14 -0.57
C GLU A 19 -7.29 -10.25 0.39
N GLU A 20 -7.78 -9.87 1.56
CA GLU A 20 -8.12 -10.77 2.67
C GLU A 20 -9.24 -11.75 2.31
N LEU A 21 -10.21 -11.32 1.49
CA LEU A 21 -11.38 -12.12 1.15
C LEU A 21 -11.24 -12.89 -0.16
N ILE A 22 -10.42 -12.41 -1.11
CA ILE A 22 -10.33 -12.99 -2.46
C ILE A 22 -8.92 -13.48 -2.77
N LEU A 23 -7.95 -12.56 -2.83
CA LEU A 23 -6.61 -12.88 -3.34
C LEU A 23 -5.81 -13.80 -2.40
N PHE A 24 -5.69 -13.46 -1.11
CA PHE A 24 -4.93 -14.26 -0.16
C PHE A 24 -5.51 -15.67 0.03
N PRO A 25 -6.84 -15.87 0.11
CA PRO A 25 -7.40 -17.22 0.08
C PRO A 25 -7.05 -18.01 -1.18
N ALA A 26 -6.99 -17.38 -2.35
CA ALA A 26 -6.58 -18.04 -3.60
C ALA A 26 -5.09 -18.42 -3.57
N ILE A 27 -4.22 -17.50 -3.16
CA ILE A 27 -2.78 -17.73 -2.94
C ILE A 27 -2.56 -18.92 -1.99
N ARG A 28 -3.27 -18.96 -0.85
CA ARG A 28 -3.18 -20.06 0.13
C ARG A 28 -3.58 -21.43 -0.41
N ARG A 29 -4.37 -21.48 -1.49
CA ARG A 29 -4.74 -22.74 -2.18
C ARG A 29 -3.74 -23.14 -3.26
N GLY A 30 -2.61 -22.42 -3.38
CA GLY A 30 -1.59 -22.64 -4.41
C GLY A 30 -1.82 -21.81 -5.67
N GLY A 31 -2.73 -20.83 -5.64
CA GLY A 31 -3.09 -20.03 -6.80
C GLY A 31 -3.97 -20.78 -7.80
N GLY A 32 -3.81 -20.47 -9.09
CA GLY A 32 -4.53 -21.12 -10.18
C GLY A 32 -4.63 -20.23 -11.43
N PRO A 33 -5.12 -20.76 -12.56
CA PRO A 33 -5.33 -19.97 -13.77
C PRO A 33 -6.20 -18.75 -13.49
N GLY A 34 -5.78 -17.57 -13.94
CA GLY A 34 -6.53 -16.33 -13.73
C GLY A 34 -6.09 -15.53 -12.51
N ILE A 35 -5.17 -16.02 -11.66
CA ILE A 35 -4.67 -15.31 -10.48
C ILE A 35 -3.90 -14.03 -10.83
N GLU A 36 -3.35 -13.94 -12.04
CA GLU A 36 -2.73 -12.74 -12.57
C GLU A 36 -3.69 -11.53 -12.63
N ASN A 37 -4.99 -11.77 -12.81
CA ASN A 37 -5.98 -10.70 -12.90
C ASN A 37 -6.19 -9.95 -11.57
N PRO A 38 -6.51 -10.61 -10.44
CA PRO A 38 -6.60 -9.92 -9.16
C PRO A 38 -5.25 -9.32 -8.72
N ILE A 39 -4.12 -9.97 -9.03
CA ILE A 39 -2.80 -9.38 -8.77
C ILE A 39 -2.62 -8.06 -9.55
N ALA A 40 -2.97 -8.03 -10.84
CA ALA A 40 -2.90 -6.80 -11.62
C ALA A 40 -3.78 -5.68 -11.06
N VAL A 41 -4.97 -6.01 -10.52
CA VAL A 41 -5.82 -5.03 -9.83
C VAL A 41 -5.15 -4.51 -8.56
N MET A 42 -4.51 -5.37 -7.75
CA MET A 42 -3.79 -4.92 -6.55
C MET A 42 -2.61 -4.02 -6.91
N ARG A 43 -1.85 -4.33 -7.97
CA ARG A 43 -0.76 -3.47 -8.45
C ARG A 43 -1.27 -2.09 -8.90
N ALA A 44 -2.42 -2.05 -9.58
CA ALA A 44 -3.04 -0.77 -9.96
C ALA A 44 -3.47 0.04 -8.72
N ASP A 45 -4.05 -0.60 -7.70
CA ASP A 45 -4.34 0.07 -6.43
C ASP A 45 -3.04 0.59 -5.76
N HIS A 46 -1.95 -0.18 -5.80
CA HIS A 46 -0.65 0.22 -5.25
C HIS A 46 -0.05 1.44 -5.97
N ASP A 47 -0.22 1.53 -7.29
CA ASP A 47 0.22 2.71 -8.07
C ASP A 47 -0.56 3.96 -7.65
N ASP A 48 -1.89 3.84 -7.50
CA ASP A 48 -2.75 4.92 -7.01
C ASP A 48 -2.33 5.35 -5.59
N HIS A 49 -2.17 4.39 -4.69
CA HIS A 49 -1.70 4.61 -3.33
C HIS A 49 -0.31 5.28 -3.26
N SER A 50 0.61 4.90 -4.14
CA SER A 50 1.92 5.54 -4.26
C SER A 50 1.80 7.02 -4.67
N ALA A 51 0.86 7.34 -5.58
CA ALA A 51 0.57 8.72 -5.95
C ALA A 51 -0.03 9.53 -4.79
N GLU A 52 -0.86 8.92 -3.95
CA GLU A 52 -1.40 9.57 -2.75
C GLU A 52 -0.32 9.86 -1.71
N VAL A 53 0.60 8.93 -1.47
CA VAL A 53 1.77 9.14 -0.61
C VAL A 53 2.62 10.29 -1.13
N ALA A 54 2.88 10.35 -2.43
CA ALA A 54 3.61 11.46 -3.04
C ALA A 54 2.90 12.81 -2.81
N GLU A 55 1.57 12.86 -2.92
CA GLU A 55 0.79 14.06 -2.63
C GLU A 55 0.82 14.44 -1.14
N ILE A 56 0.78 13.46 -0.22
CA ILE A 56 0.96 13.72 1.22
C ILE A 56 2.33 14.33 1.47
N ARG A 57 3.41 13.74 0.94
CA ARG A 57 4.77 14.29 1.06
C ARG A 57 4.84 15.70 0.47
N ARG A 58 4.22 15.97 -0.69
CA ARG A 58 4.19 17.31 -1.29
C ARG A 58 3.48 18.34 -0.39
N LEU A 59 2.31 18.00 0.14
CA LEU A 59 1.50 18.89 0.97
C LEU A 59 2.12 19.18 2.35
N THR A 60 3.05 18.34 2.79
CA THR A 60 3.72 18.42 4.09
C THR A 60 5.18 18.88 3.97
N ALA A 61 5.61 19.30 2.78
CA ALA A 61 7.01 19.62 2.48
C ALA A 61 7.97 18.49 2.90
N GLY A 62 7.62 17.25 2.56
CA GLY A 62 8.35 16.05 2.95
C GLY A 62 8.30 15.78 4.44
N LEU A 63 7.13 15.99 5.08
CA LEU A 63 6.94 15.87 6.53
C LEU A 63 7.89 16.78 7.34
N THR A 64 8.28 17.93 6.78
CA THR A 64 9.12 18.91 7.47
C THR A 64 8.25 19.78 8.38
N LEU A 65 8.57 19.82 9.67
CA LEU A 65 7.82 20.64 10.63
C LEU A 65 8.04 22.14 10.38
N PRO A 66 6.97 22.95 10.36
CA PRO A 66 7.11 24.40 10.30
C PRO A 66 7.68 24.95 11.61
N GLN A 67 8.30 26.13 11.55
CA GLN A 67 8.77 26.84 12.74
C GLN A 67 7.59 27.08 13.71
N GLY A 68 7.76 26.71 14.98
CA GLY A 68 6.73 26.87 16.00
C GLY A 68 5.62 25.81 15.98
N ALA A 69 5.81 24.70 15.27
CA ALA A 69 4.89 23.56 15.34
C ALA A 69 4.63 23.14 16.79
N CYS A 70 3.35 22.99 17.13
CA CYS A 70 2.94 22.51 18.44
C CYS A 70 3.10 20.98 18.54
N GLY A 71 3.03 20.45 19.77
CA GLY A 71 3.23 19.01 20.01
C GLY A 71 2.26 18.10 19.23
N THR A 72 1.02 18.52 18.98
CA THR A 72 0.06 17.73 18.19
C THR A 72 0.41 17.70 16.70
N TRP A 73 0.99 18.77 16.16
CA TRP A 73 1.48 18.78 14.79
C TRP A 73 2.71 17.87 14.64
N THR A 74 3.65 17.96 15.59
CA THR A 74 4.81 17.08 15.66
C THR A 74 4.40 15.61 15.70
N ALA A 75 3.45 15.26 16.58
CA ALA A 75 2.94 13.90 16.69
C ALA A 75 2.25 13.43 15.40
N LEU A 76 1.47 14.31 14.75
CA LEU A 76 0.83 13.98 13.46
C LEU A 76 1.87 13.63 12.39
N TYR A 77 2.94 14.43 12.24
CA TYR A 77 3.94 14.18 11.21
C TYR A 77 4.78 12.94 11.51
N ALA A 78 5.11 12.69 12.78
CA ALA A 78 5.77 11.46 13.19
C ALA A 78 4.92 10.22 12.87
N GLY A 79 3.62 10.23 13.20
CA GLY A 79 2.73 9.12 12.89
C GLY A 79 2.50 8.93 11.39
N LEU A 80 2.50 10.02 10.60
CA LEU A 80 2.46 9.93 9.13
C LEU A 80 3.73 9.30 8.55
N ASP A 81 4.90 9.61 9.10
CA ASP A 81 6.17 9.04 8.65
C ASP A 81 6.24 7.53 8.91
N GLU A 82 5.84 7.11 10.11
CA GLU A 82 5.71 5.69 10.49
C GLU A 82 4.72 4.98 9.57
N PHE A 83 3.51 5.52 9.42
CA PHE A 83 2.49 4.94 8.55
C PHE A 83 2.96 4.81 7.10
N ILE A 84 3.56 5.85 6.53
CA ILE A 84 4.03 5.81 5.14
C ILE A 84 5.14 4.77 4.97
N THR A 85 6.07 4.69 5.92
CA THR A 85 7.16 3.71 5.88
C THR A 85 6.62 2.28 5.89
N ASP A 86 5.70 1.97 6.83
CA ASP A 86 5.09 0.65 6.93
C ASP A 86 4.26 0.31 5.68
N PHE A 87 3.56 1.31 5.14
CA PHE A 87 2.71 1.13 3.97
C PHE A 87 3.50 0.94 2.68
N GLU A 88 4.58 1.70 2.48
CA GLU A 88 5.52 1.50 1.37
C GLU A 88 6.18 0.11 1.45
N GLU A 89 6.57 -0.35 2.64
CA GLU A 89 7.15 -1.69 2.84
C GLU A 89 6.12 -2.81 2.60
N HIS A 90 4.87 -2.62 3.03
CA HIS A 90 3.78 -3.55 2.76
C HIS A 90 3.56 -3.74 1.26
N MET A 91 3.38 -2.65 0.50
CA MET A 91 3.23 -2.71 -0.96
C MET A 91 4.46 -3.35 -1.63
N ARG A 92 5.67 -3.07 -1.13
CA ARG A 92 6.92 -3.66 -1.65
C ARG A 92 6.96 -5.16 -1.43
N LEU A 93 6.64 -5.64 -0.22
CA LEU A 93 6.60 -7.07 0.08
C LEU A 93 5.60 -7.79 -0.82
N GLU A 94 4.46 -7.19 -1.09
CA GLU A 94 3.48 -7.79 -1.99
C GLU A 94 3.93 -7.78 -3.44
N ASN A 95 4.34 -6.61 -3.94
CA ASN A 95 4.73 -6.42 -5.33
C ASN A 95 5.97 -7.19 -5.73
N ASP A 96 6.97 -7.24 -4.85
CA ASP A 96 8.31 -7.72 -5.18
C ASP A 96 8.61 -9.10 -4.60
N VAL A 97 7.87 -9.54 -3.58
CA VAL A 97 8.10 -10.84 -2.93
C VAL A 97 6.92 -11.78 -3.12
N LEU A 98 5.70 -11.38 -2.77
CA LEU A 98 4.55 -12.30 -2.78
C LEU A 98 4.04 -12.56 -4.20
N PHE A 99 3.62 -11.53 -4.93
CA PHE A 99 2.98 -11.66 -6.24
C PHE A 99 3.85 -12.36 -7.29
N PRO A 100 5.18 -12.11 -7.39
CA PRO A 100 6.04 -12.79 -8.35
C PRO A 100 6.10 -14.32 -8.19
N GLN A 101 5.76 -14.86 -7.03
CA GLN A 101 5.69 -16.31 -6.81
C GLN A 101 4.49 -16.96 -7.52
N PHE A 102 3.49 -16.17 -7.92
CA PHE A 102 2.23 -16.63 -8.54
C PHE A 102 2.04 -16.11 -9.96
N GLU A 103 2.83 -15.13 -10.39
CA GLU A 103 2.94 -14.70 -11.78
C GLU A 103 3.93 -15.63 -12.53
N ALA A 104 3.68 -15.87 -13.82
CA ALA A 104 4.49 -16.79 -14.61
C ALA A 104 5.97 -16.34 -14.64
N GLY A 105 6.80 -17.02 -13.85
CA GLY A 105 8.20 -16.67 -13.58
C GLY A 105 8.69 -17.11 -12.20
N GLY A 106 7.79 -17.37 -11.25
CA GLY A 106 8.11 -18.01 -9.97
C GLY A 106 8.58 -19.45 -10.16
N VAL A 107 9.84 -19.72 -9.79
CA VAL A 107 10.46 -21.05 -9.88
C VAL A 107 9.54 -22.10 -9.26
N ALA A 108 9.18 -23.11 -10.05
CA ALA A 108 8.49 -24.28 -9.57
C ALA A 108 9.35 -24.95 -8.49
N HIS A 109 8.97 -24.77 -7.22
CA HIS A 109 9.43 -25.67 -6.17
C HIS A 109 8.64 -26.96 -6.30
N GLY A 110 9.18 -27.86 -7.14
CA GLY A 110 8.89 -29.28 -7.07
C GLY A 110 9.50 -29.93 -5.83
#